data_AF-A0A7X7I9T9-F1
#
_entry.id   AF-A0A7X7I9T9-F1
#
_cell.length_a   1.000
_cell.length_b   1.000
_cell.length_c   1.000
_cell.angle_alpha   90.00
_cell.angle_beta   90.00
_cell.angle_gamma   90.00
#
_symmetry.space_group_name_H-M   'P 1'
#
loop_
_entity.id
_entity.type
_entity.pdbx_description
1 polymer ?
#
loop_
_entity_poly.entity_id
_entity_poly.type
_entity_poly.pdbx_seq_one_letter_code
_entity_poly.pdbx_strand_id
1 'polypeptide(L)'
;MKFQYLILLLPFMIGCGGTKYVDYSKLPDTYLCTYMKDVCKEAQDFETKYRQMSPEEKEEFKTVLQSYRLQCNDALDACQKSR
;
A
#
# COMPACT_ATOMS: atom_id res chain seq x y z
N MET A 1 12.77 -5.66 -51.85
CA MET A 1 13.12 -5.14 -50.51
C MET A 1 12.45 -6.03 -49.47
N LYS A 2 13.20 -6.88 -48.79
CA LYS A 2 12.70 -7.81 -47.76
C LYS A 2 13.31 -7.37 -46.43
N PHE A 3 12.50 -6.80 -45.55
CA PHE A 3 12.94 -6.47 -44.20
C PHE A 3 13.07 -7.76 -43.40
N GLN A 4 14.31 -8.06 -43.06
CA GLN A 4 14.77 -9.20 -42.29
C GLN A 4 14.40 -8.95 -40.82
N TYR A 5 13.51 -9.77 -40.26
CA TYR A 5 13.11 -9.72 -38.85
C TYR A 5 14.29 -10.14 -37.96
N LEU A 6 14.95 -9.14 -37.37
CA LEU A 6 16.03 -9.33 -36.40
C LEU A 6 15.45 -9.26 -34.98
N ILE A 7 15.37 -10.43 -34.35
CA ILE A 7 15.59 -10.73 -32.92
C ILE A 7 15.54 -9.54 -31.95
N LEU A 8 14.58 -9.57 -31.01
CA LEU A 8 14.90 -9.28 -29.61
C LEU A 8 13.89 -9.98 -28.67
N LEU A 9 14.17 -11.25 -28.39
CA LEU A 9 13.75 -11.92 -27.17
C LEU A 9 14.42 -11.20 -26.00
N LEU A 10 13.64 -10.43 -25.22
CA LEU A 10 13.98 -10.12 -23.84
C LEU A 10 12.70 -10.28 -23.03
N PRO A 11 12.60 -11.31 -22.17
CA PRO A 11 11.51 -11.40 -21.23
C PRO A 11 11.77 -10.26 -20.25
N PHE A 12 10.98 -9.19 -20.34
CA PHE A 12 10.94 -8.21 -19.27
C PHE A 12 10.32 -8.92 -18.08
N MET A 13 11.19 -9.57 -17.31
CA MET A 13 11.04 -9.94 -15.92
C MET A 13 10.72 -8.64 -15.17
N ILE A 14 9.47 -8.18 -15.28
CA ILE A 14 8.89 -7.33 -14.25
C ILE A 14 8.71 -8.29 -13.09
N GLY A 15 9.79 -8.45 -12.32
CA GLY A 15 9.68 -8.93 -10.97
C GLY A 15 8.62 -8.04 -10.32
N CYS A 16 7.43 -8.60 -10.09
CA CYS A 16 6.61 -8.17 -8.99
C CYS A 16 7.51 -8.33 -7.76
N GLY A 17 8.18 -7.24 -7.40
CA GLY A 17 8.83 -7.11 -6.11
C GLY A 17 7.75 -7.40 -5.11
N GLY A 18 7.78 -8.63 -4.57
CA GLY A 18 6.85 -9.04 -3.54
C GLY A 18 6.88 -7.94 -2.51
N THR A 19 5.71 -7.38 -2.22
CA THR A 19 5.52 -6.53 -1.06
C THR A 19 6.10 -7.34 0.09
N LYS A 20 7.29 -6.96 0.56
CA LYS A 20 7.87 -7.59 1.75
C LYS A 20 6.92 -7.19 2.86
N TYR A 21 5.95 -8.07 3.13
CA TYR A 21 5.12 -8.00 4.30
C TYR A 21 6.10 -8.00 5.47
N VAL A 22 6.16 -6.86 6.16
CA VAL A 22 6.98 -6.74 7.36
C VAL A 22 6.41 -7.74 8.35
N ASP A 23 7.23 -8.71 8.76
CA ASP A 23 6.85 -9.73 9.73
C ASP A 23 6.76 -9.08 11.11
N TYR A 24 5.58 -8.55 11.41
CA TYR A 24 5.28 -7.82 12.64
C TYR A 24 5.33 -8.69 13.90
N SER A 25 5.31 -10.03 13.77
CA SER A 25 5.36 -10.97 14.89
C SER A 25 6.66 -10.92 15.73
N LYS A 26 7.68 -10.22 15.21
CA LYS A 26 9.02 -10.10 15.82
C LYS A 26 9.32 -8.69 16.33
N LEU A 27 8.42 -7.72 16.14
CA LEU A 27 8.62 -6.38 16.67
C LEU A 27 8.15 -6.31 18.13
N PRO A 28 8.86 -5.58 19.00
CA PRO A 28 8.35 -5.30 20.34
C PRO A 28 7.02 -4.54 20.24
N ASP A 29 6.07 -4.82 21.14
CA ASP A 29 4.71 -4.25 21.11
C ASP A 29 4.69 -2.72 21.04
N THR A 30 5.67 -2.07 21.68
CA THR A 30 5.85 -0.61 21.64
C THR A 30 6.14 -0.08 20.24
N TYR A 31 6.90 -0.82 19.43
CA TYR A 31 7.19 -0.48 18.03
C TYR A 31 6.02 -0.80 17.13
N LEU A 32 5.32 -1.92 17.39
CA LEU A 32 4.13 -2.32 16.65
C LEU A 32 3.07 -1.21 16.72
N CYS A 33 2.66 -0.81 17.92
CA CYS A 33 1.61 0.18 18.10
C CYS A 33 2.06 1.61 17.68
N THR A 34 3.38 1.89 17.64
CA THR A 34 3.89 3.19 17.15
C THR A 34 3.88 3.26 15.63
N TYR A 35 4.42 2.26 14.95
CA TYR A 35 4.35 2.14 13.49
C TYR A 35 2.90 2.23 12.99
N MET A 36 1.97 1.63 13.73
CA MET A 36 0.55 1.69 13.41
C MET A 36 -0.07 3.07 13.56
N LYS A 37 0.36 3.86 14.56
CA LYS A 37 -0.08 5.26 14.68
C LYS A 37 0.33 6.04 13.43
N ASP A 38 1.51 5.76 12.88
CA ASP A 38 2.00 6.43 11.67
C ASP A 38 1.18 6.01 10.44
N VAL A 39 0.92 4.71 10.25
CA VAL A 39 0.08 4.20 9.15
C VAL A 39 -1.35 4.77 9.23
N CYS A 40 -1.95 4.79 10.41
CA CYS A 40 -3.28 5.36 10.60
C CYS A 40 -3.31 6.88 10.42
N LYS A 41 -2.23 7.59 10.79
CA LYS A 41 -2.08 9.03 10.54
C LYS A 41 -2.01 9.31 9.04
N GLU A 42 -1.25 8.53 8.28
CA GLU A 42 -1.18 8.65 6.82
C GLU A 42 -2.55 8.43 6.17
N ALA A 43 -3.30 7.42 6.63
CA ALA A 43 -4.67 7.17 6.16
C ALA A 43 -5.62 8.36 6.44
N GLN A 44 -5.51 8.99 7.62
CA GLN A 44 -6.31 10.18 7.97
C GLN A 44 -5.93 11.42 7.15
N ASP A 45 -4.63 11.63 6.92
CA ASP A 45 -4.13 12.73 6.11
C ASP A 45 -4.59 12.57 4.65
N PHE A 46 -4.54 11.34 4.13
CA PHE A 46 -5.09 11.02 2.81
C PHE A 46 -6.61 11.22 2.75
N GLU A 47 -7.36 10.77 3.75
CA GLU A 47 -8.81 10.96 3.81
C GLU A 47 -9.20 12.45 3.82
N THR A 48 -8.44 13.28 4.54
CA THR A 48 -8.66 14.73 4.59
C THR A 48 -8.49 15.36 3.20
N LYS A 49 -7.42 14.99 2.49
CA LYS A 49 -7.19 15.44 1.10
C LYS A 49 -8.26 14.90 0.16
N TYR A 50 -8.61 13.61 0.27
CA TYR A 50 -9.64 12.96 -0.52
C TYR A 50 -11.00 13.67 -0.40
N ARG A 51 -11.37 14.16 0.79
CA ARG A 51 -12.62 14.92 0.96
C ARG A 51 -12.64 16.23 0.18
N GLN A 52 -11.48 16.83 -0.02
CA GLN A 52 -11.29 18.09 -0.75
C GLN A 52 -11.20 17.90 -2.28
N MET A 53 -11.02 16.67 -2.76
CA MET A 53 -10.93 16.34 -4.19
C MET A 53 -12.26 16.52 -4.94
N SER A 54 -12.16 16.69 -6.25
CA SER A 54 -13.30 16.68 -7.17
C SER A 54 -14.02 15.32 -7.17
N PRO A 55 -15.26 15.25 -7.67
CA PRO A 55 -15.96 13.97 -7.80
C PRO A 55 -15.24 12.95 -8.71
N GLU A 56 -14.58 13.41 -9.78
CA GLU A 56 -13.83 12.54 -10.68
C GLU A 56 -12.58 11.97 -10.00
N GLU A 57 -11.80 12.83 -9.33
CA GLU A 57 -10.64 12.43 -8.55
C GLU A 57 -11.04 11.48 -7.41
N LYS A 58 -12.18 11.72 -6.77
CA LYS A 58 -12.71 10.82 -5.73
C LYS A 58 -12.93 9.41 -6.27
N GLU A 59 -13.54 9.25 -7.45
CA GLU A 59 -13.72 7.90 -8.00
C GLU A 59 -12.42 7.25 -8.43
N GLU A 60 -11.44 8.02 -8.91
CA GLU A 60 -10.10 7.50 -9.22
C GLU A 60 -9.37 7.00 -7.95
N PHE A 61 -9.45 7.76 -6.85
CA PHE A 61 -8.70 7.49 -5.62
C PHE A 61 -9.47 6.69 -4.56
N LYS A 62 -10.70 6.27 -4.84
CA LYS A 62 -11.55 5.53 -3.90
C LYS A 62 -10.92 4.22 -3.44
N THR A 63 -10.30 3.49 -4.35
CA THR A 63 -9.60 2.23 -4.06
C THR A 63 -8.38 2.48 -3.16
N VAL A 64 -7.66 3.56 -3.41
CA VAL A 64 -6.52 4.00 -2.58
C VAL A 64 -6.98 4.35 -1.16
N LEU A 65 -8.06 5.11 -1.00
CA LEU A 65 -8.65 5.40 0.30
C LEU A 65 -9.05 4.12 1.06
N GLN A 66 -9.65 3.16 0.35
CA GLN A 66 -10.02 1.87 0.94
C GLN A 66 -8.79 1.07 1.38
N SER A 67 -7.72 1.05 0.57
CA SER A 67 -6.46 0.39 0.94
C SER A 67 -5.82 1.00 2.18
N TYR A 68 -5.77 2.33 2.29
CA TYR A 68 -5.25 3.01 3.49
C TYR A 68 -6.07 2.68 4.74
N ARG A 69 -7.40 2.64 4.63
CA ARG A 69 -8.29 2.27 5.74
C ARG A 69 -8.10 0.82 6.17
N LEU A 70 -7.98 -0.10 5.22
CA LEU A 70 -7.71 -1.50 5.51
C LEU A 70 -6.37 -1.67 6.23
N GLN A 71 -5.31 -1.04 5.72
CA GLN A 71 -3.98 -1.09 6.34
C GLN A 71 -3.99 -0.56 7.78
N CYS A 72 -4.72 0.53 8.05
CA CYS A 72 -4.89 1.05 9.41
C CYS A 72 -5.67 0.07 10.31
N ASN A 73 -6.74 -0.56 9.81
CA ASN A 73 -7.53 -1.52 10.59
C ASN A 73 -6.75 -2.81 10.89
N ASP A 74 -6.05 -3.37 9.91
CA ASP A 74 -5.23 -4.58 10.06
C ASP A 74 -4.07 -4.32 11.03
N ALA A 75 -3.47 -3.13 10.93
CA ALA A 75 -2.57 -2.61 11.94
C ALA A 75 -3.25 -2.65 13.32
N LEU A 76 -4.36 -1.93 13.51
CA LEU A 76 -5.07 -1.82 14.79
C LEU A 76 -5.36 -3.17 15.45
N ASP A 77 -5.84 -4.14 14.66
CA ASP A 77 -6.09 -5.51 15.10
C ASP A 77 -4.80 -6.22 15.56
N ALA A 78 -3.67 -6.00 14.88
CA ALA A 78 -2.38 -6.56 15.28
C ALA A 78 -1.87 -6.05 16.64
N CYS A 79 -1.95 -4.74 16.95
CA CYS A 79 -1.59 -4.21 18.29
C CYS A 79 -2.56 -4.68 19.37
N GLN A 80 -3.85 -4.81 19.07
CA GLN A 80 -4.80 -5.32 20.04
C GLN A 80 -4.51 -6.79 20.40
N LYS A 81 -4.10 -7.60 19.43
CA LYS A 81 -3.74 -9.01 19.63
C LYS A 81 -2.39 -9.22 20.30
N SER A 82 -1.50 -8.23 20.28
CA SER A 82 -0.18 -8.32 20.90
C SER A 82 -0.18 -7.93 22.38
N ARG A 83 -1.31 -7.43 22.90
CA ARG A 83 -1.54 -7.01 24.28
C ARG A 83 -2.16 -8.11 25.14
#